data_AF-A0A0H5CUY2-F1
#
_entry.id   AF-A0A0H5CUY2-F1
#
_cell.length_a   1.000
_cell.length_b   1.000
_cell.length_c   1.000
_cell.angle_alpha   90.00
_cell.angle_beta   90.00
_cell.angle_gamma   90.00
#
_symmetry.space_group_name_H-M   'P 1'
#
loop_
_entity.id
_entity.type
_entity.pdbx_description
1 polymer ?
#
loop_
_entity_poly.entity_id
_entity_poly.type
_entity_poly.pdbx_seq_one_letter_code
_entity_poly.pdbx_strand_id
1 'polypeptide(L)'
;MSMYPQEPLPRHVGPPTSSTPIRDFLSAGPRPGVSEGYAVLPRGLAEGMPLPWQQAMAHLLHEFHQVYAHLNWPEYRVVPSRRERLVDLDEDQLAEVGCIVEIDIDGELVYRERNGKRIEDPERHEVLVSCLDPIPSQHLNANQDTPPRGFPVQHAPHWG
;
A
#
# COMPACT_ATOMS: atom_id res chain seq x y z
N MET A 1 19.92 32.62 -49.57
CA MET A 1 20.22 31.51 -48.65
C MET A 1 19.40 31.76 -47.40
N SER A 2 18.33 31.00 -47.19
CA SER A 2 17.26 31.29 -46.23
C SER A 2 17.69 31.06 -44.79
N MET A 3 17.39 32.03 -43.92
CA MET A 3 17.51 31.95 -42.45
C MET A 3 16.28 31.22 -41.90
N TYR A 4 16.44 30.03 -41.35
CA TYR A 4 15.38 29.36 -40.60
C TYR A 4 15.29 29.97 -39.19
N PRO A 5 14.14 30.51 -38.75
CA PRO A 5 13.96 30.88 -37.36
C PRO A 5 13.95 29.62 -36.49
N GLN A 6 14.81 29.56 -35.48
CA GLN A 6 14.76 28.52 -34.45
C GLN A 6 13.58 28.81 -33.54
N GLU A 7 12.45 28.17 -33.81
CA GLU A 7 11.29 28.19 -32.92
C GLU A 7 11.67 27.49 -31.59
N PRO A 8 11.47 28.12 -30.42
CA PRO A 8 11.80 27.50 -29.14
C PRO A 8 10.95 26.25 -28.92
N LEU A 9 11.59 25.17 -28.50
CA LEU A 9 10.96 23.90 -28.16
C LEU A 9 9.74 24.13 -27.23
N PRO A 10 8.58 23.54 -27.52
CA PRO A 10 7.39 23.68 -26.68
C PRO A 10 7.70 23.17 -25.27
N ARG A 11 7.64 24.07 -24.28
CA ARG A 11 7.75 23.69 -22.87
C ARG A 11 6.51 22.87 -22.53
N HIS A 12 6.70 21.63 -22.10
CA HIS A 12 5.63 20.81 -21.55
C HIS A 12 4.98 21.56 -20.38
N VAL A 13 3.74 22.02 -20.56
CA VAL A 13 2.91 22.61 -19.50
C VAL A 13 2.33 21.45 -18.68
N GLY A 14 3.19 20.74 -17.96
CA GLY A 14 2.77 19.85 -16.90
C GLY A 14 2.54 20.64 -15.61
N PRO A 15 1.77 20.11 -14.63
CA PRO A 15 1.78 20.64 -13.27
C PRO A 15 3.23 20.77 -12.79
N PRO A 16 3.55 21.72 -11.89
CA PRO A 16 4.91 21.89 -11.39
C PRO A 16 5.46 20.53 -10.91
N THR A 17 6.71 20.24 -11.24
CA THR A 17 7.42 19.08 -10.72
C THR A 17 7.31 19.11 -9.20
N SER A 18 6.56 18.17 -8.64
CA SER A 18 6.33 18.10 -7.20
C SER A 18 7.66 18.10 -6.45
N SER A 19 7.74 18.88 -5.37
CA SER A 19 8.86 18.81 -4.43
C SER A 19 8.79 17.57 -3.53
N THR A 20 7.68 16.82 -3.57
CA THR A 20 7.44 15.60 -2.80
C THR A 20 6.86 14.47 -3.66
N PRO A 21 7.54 14.04 -4.74
CA PRO A 21 6.97 13.14 -5.75
C PRO A 21 6.54 11.78 -5.19
N ILE A 22 7.27 11.24 -4.20
CA ILE A 22 6.90 9.98 -3.53
C ILE A 22 5.61 10.15 -2.71
N ARG A 23 5.50 11.24 -1.95
CA ARG A 23 4.30 11.54 -1.15
C ARG A 23 3.09 11.67 -2.06
N ASP A 24 3.21 12.46 -3.12
CA ASP A 24 2.12 12.71 -4.05
C ASP A 24 1.69 11.42 -4.75
N PHE A 25 2.65 10.58 -5.15
CA PHE A 25 2.35 9.27 -5.72
C PHE A 25 1.53 8.41 -4.75
N LEU A 26 1.97 8.27 -3.49
CA LEU A 26 1.32 7.43 -2.48
C LEU A 26 -0.03 8.00 -2.01
N SER A 27 -0.21 9.32 -2.00
CA SER A 27 -1.43 10.00 -1.54
C SER A 27 -2.48 10.23 -2.63
N ALA A 28 -2.18 9.95 -3.91
CA ALA A 28 -3.11 10.20 -5.02
C ALA A 28 -4.42 9.39 -4.98
N GLY A 29 -4.52 8.36 -4.15
CA GLY A 29 -5.72 7.55 -3.96
C GLY A 29 -5.43 6.21 -3.29
N PRO A 30 -6.46 5.37 -3.07
CA PRO A 30 -6.27 4.04 -2.53
C PRO A 30 -5.34 3.20 -3.43
N ARG A 31 -4.24 2.71 -2.87
CA ARG A 31 -3.26 1.86 -3.57
C ARG A 31 -3.04 0.55 -2.80
N PRO A 32 -2.87 -0.59 -3.51
CA PRO A 32 -2.52 -1.84 -2.87
C PRO A 32 -1.23 -1.72 -2.05
N GLY A 33 -1.23 -2.28 -0.85
CA GLY A 33 -0.05 -2.29 0.03
C GLY A 33 0.33 -0.93 0.63
N VAL A 34 -0.51 0.10 0.50
CA VAL A 34 -0.25 1.43 1.07
C VAL A 34 -1.22 1.72 2.21
N SER A 35 -0.69 2.06 3.37
CA SER A 35 -1.39 2.58 4.53
C SER A 35 -0.82 3.96 4.91
N GLU A 36 -1.32 4.56 5.99
CA GLU A 36 -0.85 5.87 6.47
C GLU A 36 0.65 5.86 6.81
N GLY A 37 1.14 4.76 7.39
CA GLY A 37 2.52 4.66 7.87
C GLY A 37 3.47 3.88 6.96
N TYR A 38 2.95 3.05 6.05
CA TYR A 38 3.77 2.09 5.31
C TYR A 38 3.35 1.93 3.85
N ALA A 39 4.35 1.76 2.99
CA ALA A 39 4.18 1.20 1.66
C ALA A 39 4.93 -0.14 1.62
N VAL A 40 4.18 -1.24 1.48
CA VAL A 40 4.71 -2.60 1.47
C VAL A 40 4.83 -3.08 0.04
N LEU A 41 6.02 -3.58 -0.30
CA LEU A 41 6.25 -4.30 -1.55
C LEU A 41 6.45 -5.79 -1.24
N PRO A 42 5.46 -6.66 -1.54
CA PRO A 42 5.58 -8.10 -1.34
C PRO A 42 6.75 -8.66 -2.15
N ARG A 43 7.62 -9.42 -1.50
CA ARG A 43 8.86 -9.94 -2.10
C ARG A 43 8.63 -10.71 -3.40
N GLY A 44 7.64 -11.60 -3.42
CA GLY A 44 7.32 -12.39 -4.62
C GLY A 44 6.91 -11.52 -5.82
N LEU A 45 6.23 -10.39 -5.59
CA LEU A 45 5.89 -9.45 -6.66
C LEU A 45 7.11 -8.64 -7.10
N ALA A 46 7.99 -8.25 -6.16
CA ALA A 46 9.24 -7.55 -6.46
C ALA A 46 10.18 -8.38 -7.34
N GLU A 47 10.37 -9.65 -6.97
CA GLU A 47 11.19 -10.61 -7.70
C GLU A 47 10.54 -11.04 -9.03
N GLY A 48 9.22 -10.88 -9.16
CA GLY A 48 8.46 -11.12 -10.39
C GLY A 48 8.46 -9.97 -11.40
N MET A 49 9.04 -8.82 -11.06
CA MET A 49 9.11 -7.68 -11.98
C MET A 49 9.97 -7.98 -13.21
N PRO A 50 9.76 -7.30 -14.36
CA PRO A 50 10.69 -7.37 -15.48
C PRO A 50 12.14 -7.03 -15.08
N LEU A 51 13.13 -7.69 -15.69
CA LEU A 51 14.54 -7.52 -15.33
C LEU A 51 15.02 -6.05 -15.30
N PRO A 52 14.66 -5.17 -16.25
CA PRO A 52 15.06 -3.75 -16.16
C PRO A 52 14.52 -3.04 -14.92
N TRP A 53 13.33 -3.42 -14.44
CA TRP A 53 12.73 -2.85 -13.23
C TRP A 53 13.43 -3.39 -11.98
N GLN A 54 13.76 -4.68 -11.96
CA GLN A 54 14.56 -5.25 -10.87
C GLN A 54 15.92 -4.57 -10.74
N GLN A 55 16.60 -4.33 -11.87
CA GLN A 55 17.90 -3.64 -11.89
C GLN A 55 17.79 -2.19 -11.38
N ALA A 56 16.80 -1.44 -11.86
CA ALA A 56 16.54 -0.07 -11.40
C ALA A 56 16.20 -0.03 -9.91
N MET A 57 15.33 -0.93 -9.45
CA MET A 57 14.93 -1.04 -8.05
C MET A 57 16.10 -1.42 -7.15
N ALA A 58 16.91 -2.41 -7.55
CA ALA A 58 18.08 -2.83 -6.77
C ALA A 58 19.09 -1.69 -6.61
N HIS A 59 19.30 -0.89 -7.65
CA HIS A 59 20.16 0.29 -7.58
C HIS A 59 19.60 1.35 -6.61
N LEU A 60 18.31 1.68 -6.71
CA LEU A 60 17.65 2.62 -5.81
C LEU A 60 17.68 2.16 -4.34
N LEU A 61 17.41 0.88 -4.08
CA LEU A 61 17.48 0.30 -2.74
C LEU A 61 18.90 0.31 -2.18
N HIS A 62 19.90 0.11 -3.03
CA HIS A 62 21.30 0.20 -2.62
C HIS A 62 21.67 1.61 -2.15
N GLU A 63 21.34 2.64 -2.94
CA GLU A 63 21.57 4.04 -2.55
C GLU A 63 20.76 4.41 -1.30
N PHE A 64 19.50 3.99 -1.23
CA PHE A 64 18.63 4.20 -0.06
C PHE A 64 19.27 3.65 1.22
N HIS A 65 19.74 2.40 1.20
CA HIS A 65 20.39 1.80 2.36
C HIS A 65 21.72 2.50 2.70
N GLN A 66 22.48 3.00 1.73
CA GLN A 66 23.68 3.78 2.02
C GLN A 66 23.37 5.10 2.72
N VAL A 67 22.37 5.86 2.23
CA VAL A 67 21.96 7.15 2.82
C VAL A 67 21.49 6.98 4.26
N TYR A 68 20.74 5.92 4.55
CA TYR A 68 20.15 5.64 5.85
C TYR A 68 20.91 4.59 6.67
N ALA A 69 22.14 4.25 6.29
CA ALA A 69 23.00 3.26 6.98
C ALA A 69 23.32 3.64 8.43
N HIS A 70 23.19 4.93 8.77
CA HIS A 70 23.44 5.46 10.10
C HIS A 70 22.30 5.18 11.10
N LEU A 71 21.14 4.70 10.62
CA LEU A 71 20.01 4.32 11.46
C LEU A 71 20.13 2.85 11.88
N ASN A 72 19.59 2.50 13.05
CA ASN A 72 19.45 1.11 13.48
C ASN A 72 18.09 0.59 13.03
N TRP A 73 18.07 -0.24 12.00
CA TRP A 73 16.84 -0.75 11.41
C TRP A 73 16.37 -1.97 12.20
N PRO A 74 15.13 -1.95 12.75
CA PRO A 74 14.56 -3.15 13.33
C PRO A 74 14.14 -4.13 12.24
N GLU A 75 13.92 -5.38 12.63
CA GLU A 75 13.18 -6.31 11.79
C GLU A 75 11.68 -5.98 11.88
N TYR A 76 11.03 -5.77 10.74
CA TYR A 76 9.60 -5.49 10.67
C TYR A 76 8.84 -6.78 10.42
N ARG A 77 7.94 -7.13 11.34
CA ARG A 77 6.93 -8.16 11.12
C ARG A 77 5.74 -7.54 10.38
N VAL A 78 5.56 -7.91 9.11
CA VAL A 78 4.42 -7.48 8.30
C VAL A 78 3.42 -8.62 8.21
N VAL A 79 2.15 -8.33 8.50
CA VAL A 79 1.06 -9.29 8.43
C VAL A 79 0.03 -8.78 7.41
N PRO A 80 -0.41 -9.60 6.44
CA PRO A 80 -1.53 -9.25 5.59
C PRO A 80 -2.77 -9.06 6.44
N SER A 81 -3.49 -7.97 6.22
CA SER A 81 -4.69 -7.67 6.99
C SER A 81 -5.79 -7.09 6.12
N ARG A 82 -7.04 -7.30 6.56
CA ARG A 82 -8.24 -6.70 5.97
C ARG A 82 -8.99 -5.90 7.02
N ARG A 83 -9.78 -4.92 6.58
CA ARG A 83 -10.67 -4.17 7.47
C ARG A 83 -11.92 -5.01 7.72
N GLU A 84 -12.24 -5.18 8.99
CA GLU A 84 -13.45 -5.87 9.45
C GLU A 84 -14.07 -5.09 10.61
N ARG A 85 -15.40 -5.17 10.75
CA ARG A 85 -16.11 -4.51 11.85
C ARG A 85 -15.93 -5.33 13.12
N LEU A 86 -15.79 -4.66 14.27
CA LEU A 86 -15.62 -5.34 15.56
C LEU A 86 -16.73 -6.35 15.87
N VAL A 87 -17.97 -6.04 15.48
CA VAL A 87 -19.12 -6.91 15.72
C VAL A 87 -19.11 -8.21 14.91
N ASP A 88 -18.32 -8.27 13.83
CA ASP A 88 -18.21 -9.45 12.98
C ASP A 88 -17.05 -10.38 13.42
N LEU A 89 -16.31 -9.99 14.45
CA LEU A 89 -15.14 -10.74 14.94
C LEU A 89 -15.51 -11.76 16.00
N ASP A 90 -14.83 -12.90 15.96
CA ASP A 90 -14.82 -13.86 17.06
C ASP A 90 -13.89 -13.42 18.20
N GLU A 91 -13.92 -14.15 19.33
CA GLU A 91 -13.16 -13.81 20.53
C GLU A 91 -11.64 -13.82 20.30
N ASP A 92 -11.14 -14.75 19.48
CA ASP A 92 -9.72 -14.87 19.16
C ASP A 92 -9.25 -13.67 18.31
N GLN A 93 -10.05 -13.29 17.31
CA GLN A 93 -9.81 -12.11 16.46
C GLN A 93 -9.89 -10.81 17.25
N LEU A 94 -10.86 -10.69 18.16
CA LEU A 94 -10.95 -9.55 19.08
C LEU A 94 -9.70 -9.44 19.94
N ALA A 95 -9.26 -10.54 20.54
CA ALA A 95 -8.07 -10.56 21.39
C ALA A 95 -6.79 -10.16 20.62
N GLU A 96 -6.68 -10.58 19.35
CA GLU A 96 -5.60 -10.20 18.43
C GLU A 96 -5.52 -8.69 18.21
N VAL A 97 -6.66 -8.04 17.97
CA VAL A 97 -6.75 -6.57 17.79
C VAL A 97 -6.77 -5.79 19.11
N GLY A 98 -6.59 -6.49 20.24
CA GLY A 98 -6.56 -5.87 21.57
C GLY A 98 -7.93 -5.42 22.07
N CYS A 99 -9.00 -6.06 21.59
CA CYS A 99 -10.36 -5.87 22.05
C CYS A 99 -10.86 -7.12 22.79
N ILE A 100 -11.90 -6.95 23.59
CA ILE A 100 -12.65 -8.03 24.24
C ILE A 100 -14.14 -7.72 24.14
N VAL A 101 -14.97 -8.75 24.19
CA VAL A 101 -16.42 -8.63 24.33
C VAL A 101 -16.85 -9.25 25.65
N GLU A 102 -17.68 -8.52 26.39
CA GLU A 102 -18.22 -8.93 27.68
C GLU A 102 -19.74 -8.84 27.64
N ILE A 103 -20.41 -9.63 28.48
CA ILE A 103 -21.84 -9.51 28.73
C ILE A 103 -22.02 -8.64 29.98
N ASP A 104 -22.73 -7.52 29.85
CA ASP A 104 -23.02 -6.64 30.97
C ASP A 104 -24.13 -7.23 31.88
N ILE A 105 -24.40 -6.57 33.01
CA ILE A 105 -25.44 -6.98 33.98
C ILE A 105 -26.85 -7.09 33.38
N ASP A 106 -27.09 -6.38 32.28
CA ASP A 106 -28.36 -6.37 31.56
C ASP A 106 -28.46 -7.46 30.48
N GLY A 107 -27.39 -8.24 30.28
CA GLY A 107 -27.31 -9.27 29.24
C GLY A 107 -26.85 -8.76 27.86
N GLU A 108 -26.54 -7.47 27.76
CA GLU A 108 -26.08 -6.83 26.52
C GLU A 108 -24.59 -7.03 26.26
N LEU A 109 -24.20 -7.12 24.99
CA LEU A 109 -22.79 -7.24 24.58
C LEU A 109 -22.11 -5.86 24.65
N VAL A 110 -20.97 -5.81 25.35
CA VAL A 110 -20.15 -4.61 25.50
C VAL A 110 -18.74 -4.90 25.01
N TYR A 111 -18.31 -4.15 24.00
CA TYR A 111 -16.96 -4.22 23.45
C TYR A 111 -16.04 -3.26 24.20
N ARG A 112 -14.84 -3.73 24.56
CA ARG A 112 -13.83 -2.93 25.26
C ARG A 112 -12.46 -3.10 24.63
N GLU A 113 -11.67 -2.03 24.67
CA GLU A 113 -10.23 -2.12 24.46
C GLU A 113 -9.58 -2.88 25.64
N ARG A 114 -8.37 -3.41 25.45
CA ARG A 114 -7.61 -4.15 26.47
C ARG A 114 -7.35 -3.34 27.76
N ASN A 115 -7.40 -2.01 27.68
CA ASN A 115 -7.29 -1.12 28.85
C ASN A 115 -8.61 -0.99 29.65
N GLY A 116 -9.67 -1.69 29.24
CA GLY A 116 -11.01 -1.67 29.86
C GLY A 116 -11.94 -0.57 29.33
N LYS A 117 -11.46 0.31 28.45
CA LYS A 117 -12.25 1.41 27.87
C LYS A 117 -13.33 0.86 26.95
N ARG A 118 -14.57 1.26 27.20
CA ARG A 118 -15.74 0.89 26.38
C ARG A 118 -15.67 1.51 24.99
N ILE A 119 -16.08 0.73 24.00
CA ILE A 119 -16.23 1.15 22.61
C ILE A 119 -17.71 1.47 22.40
N GLU A 120 -18.03 2.74 22.13
CA GLU A 120 -19.41 3.25 22.08
C GLU A 120 -20.19 2.79 20.84
N ASP A 121 -19.53 2.72 19.67
CA ASP A 121 -20.17 2.38 18.40
C ASP A 121 -19.42 1.22 17.71
N PRO A 122 -19.53 -0.01 18.25
CA PRO A 122 -18.79 -1.16 17.75
C PRO A 122 -19.21 -1.56 16.32
N GLU A 123 -20.45 -1.25 15.91
CA GLU A 123 -20.96 -1.56 14.56
C GLU A 123 -20.28 -0.73 13.46
N ARG A 124 -19.79 0.47 13.80
CA ARG A 124 -19.06 1.34 12.86
C ARG A 124 -17.56 1.31 13.05
N HIS A 125 -17.08 0.58 14.04
CA HIS A 125 -15.65 0.51 14.33
C HIS A 125 -14.99 -0.60 13.52
N GLU A 126 -14.15 -0.21 12.57
CA GLU A 126 -13.36 -1.15 11.76
C GLU A 126 -11.93 -1.27 12.29
N VAL A 127 -11.43 -2.50 12.32
CA VAL A 127 -10.07 -2.84 12.73
C VAL A 127 -9.38 -3.66 11.63
N LEU A 128 -8.05 -3.67 11.65
CA LEU A 128 -7.26 -4.54 10.79
C LEU A 128 -7.14 -5.91 11.44
N VAL A 129 -7.65 -6.94 10.77
CA VAL A 129 -7.55 -8.33 11.21
C VAL A 129 -6.63 -9.08 10.25
N SER A 130 -5.77 -9.94 10.78
CA SER A 130 -4.91 -10.79 9.98
C SER A 130 -5.71 -11.64 9.00
N CYS A 131 -5.21 -11.75 7.77
CA CYS A 131 -5.81 -12.62 6.76
C CYS A 131 -4.74 -13.47 6.07
N LEU A 132 -5.19 -14.52 5.38
CA LEU A 132 -4.31 -15.29 4.50
C LEU A 132 -3.73 -14.36 3.43
N ASP A 133 -2.44 -14.50 3.16
CA ASP A 133 -1.79 -13.75 2.10
C ASP A 133 -2.32 -14.25 0.74
N PRO A 134 -3.07 -13.44 -0.02
CA PRO A 134 -3.50 -13.85 -1.35
C PRO A 134 -2.34 -13.87 -2.36
N ILE A 135 -1.18 -13.30 -2.00
CA ILE A 135 -0.03 -13.17 -2.90
C ILE A 135 0.80 -14.46 -2.81
N PRO A 136 0.98 -15.16 -3.94
CA PRO A 136 1.74 -16.40 -3.96
C PRO A 136 3.20 -16.13 -3.57
N SER A 137 3.67 -16.84 -2.54
CA SER A 137 5.03 -16.71 -1.98
C SER A 137 6.10 -17.29 -2.91
N GLN A 138 5.70 -18.06 -3.92
CA GLN A 138 6.55 -18.69 -4.91
C GLN A 138 5.98 -18.36 -6.27
N HIS A 139 6.85 -18.10 -7.26
CA HIS A 139 6.50 -17.92 -8.68
C HIS A 139 5.70 -19.09 -9.32
N LEU A 140 5.18 -20.04 -8.52
CA LEU A 140 4.37 -21.18 -8.95
C LEU A 140 3.01 -20.79 -9.52
N ASN A 141 2.48 -19.60 -9.21
CA ASN A 141 1.20 -19.13 -9.72
C ASN A 141 1.31 -17.89 -10.63
N ALA A 142 2.44 -17.70 -11.32
CA ALA A 142 2.50 -16.78 -12.46
C ALA A 142 1.77 -17.34 -13.72
N ASN A 143 0.73 -18.15 -13.52
CA ASN A 143 -0.02 -18.87 -14.55
C ASN A 143 -1.54 -18.77 -14.35
N GLN A 144 -2.04 -17.64 -13.82
CA GLN A 144 -3.46 -17.29 -13.95
C GLN A 144 -3.62 -15.78 -14.21
N ASP A 145 -3.94 -15.47 -15.47
CA ASP A 145 -4.74 -14.31 -15.90
C ASP A 145 -4.42 -12.92 -15.33
N THR A 146 -3.13 -12.58 -15.17
CA THR A 146 -2.72 -11.17 -15.24
C THR A 146 -2.18 -10.93 -16.64
N PRO A 147 -2.88 -10.22 -17.55
CA PRO A 147 -2.30 -9.97 -18.86
C PRO A 147 -1.03 -9.13 -18.66
N PRO A 148 0.09 -9.47 -19.35
CA PRO A 148 1.20 -8.56 -19.49
C PRO A 148 0.75 -7.42 -20.40
N ARG A 149 -0.02 -6.47 -19.89
CA ARG A 149 -0.11 -5.14 -20.49
C ARG A 149 1.08 -4.41 -19.88
N GLY A 150 2.21 -4.34 -20.58
CA GLY A 150 2.32 -3.48 -21.75
C GLY A 150 2.16 -2.06 -21.24
N PHE A 151 3.23 -1.26 -21.29
CA PHE A 151 3.27 0.15 -20.88
C PHE A 151 1.91 0.83 -21.07
N PRO A 152 1.37 1.60 -20.10
CA PRO A 152 0.20 2.40 -20.37
C PRO A 152 0.53 3.31 -21.56
N VAL A 153 -0.05 3.00 -22.72
CA VAL A 153 -0.10 3.90 -23.86
C VAL A 153 -0.84 5.11 -23.31
N GLN A 154 -0.14 6.23 -23.19
CA GLN A 154 -0.77 7.52 -22.90
C GLN A 154 -1.78 7.76 -24.01
N HIS A 155 -3.06 7.50 -23.75
CA HIS A 155 -4.14 7.94 -24.62
C HIS A 155 -4.13 9.46 -24.57
N ALA A 156 -3.59 10.08 -25.61
CA ALA A 156 -3.79 11.51 -25.85
C ALA A 156 -5.30 11.77 -25.96
N PRO A 157 -5.84 12.82 -25.32
CA PRO A 157 -7.25 13.14 -25.44
C PRO A 157 -7.57 13.55 -26.88
N HIS A 158 -8.48 12.81 -27.49
CA HIS A 158 -9.12 13.15 -28.75
C HIS A 158 -10.22 14.17 -28.44
N TRP A 159 -9.94 15.43 -28.75
CA TRP A 159 -10.99 16.44 -28.87
C TRP A 159 -11.58 16.31 -30.28
N GLY A 160 -12.82 15.83 -30.35
CA GLY A 160 -13.70 15.93 -31.50
C GLY A 160 -14.93 16.74 -31.12
#